data_AF-A0A5K0VSC3-F1
#
_entry.id   AF-A0A5K0VSC3-F1
#
_cell.length_a   1.000
_cell.length_b   1.000
_cell.length_c   1.000
_cell.angle_alpha   90.00
_cell.angle_beta   90.00
_cell.angle_gamma   90.00
#
_symmetry.space_group_name_H-M   'P 1'
#
loop_
_entity.id
_entity.type
_entity.pdbx_description
1 polymer ?
#
loop_
_entity_poly.entity_id
_entity_poly.type
_entity_poly.pdbx_seq_one_letter_code
_entity_poly.pdbx_strand_id
1 'polypeptide(L)' 'AKEDQGKPAILYKSERRLEMEKEGYRIHGSSGDQWSDLLGFAIATRSFKLPNPMYYIP' A
#
# COMPACT_ATOMS: atom_id res chain seq x y z
N ALA A 1 -12.23 12.31 -1.44
CA ALA A 1 -11.23 13.14 -0.71
C ALA A 1 -11.57 13.33 0.78
N LYS A 2 -12.80 13.69 1.17
CA LYS A 2 -13.22 13.67 2.59
C LYS A 2 -13.36 12.27 3.19
N GLU A 3 -13.73 11.28 2.38
CA GLU A 3 -14.01 9.90 2.81
C GLU A 3 -12.78 9.11 3.29
N ASP A 4 -11.58 9.50 2.87
CA ASP A 4 -10.34 8.84 3.27
C ASP A 4 -9.63 9.52 4.45
N GLN A 5 -10.14 10.67 4.92
CA GLN A 5 -9.57 11.34 6.09
C GLN A 5 -9.74 10.48 7.34
N GLY A 6 -8.65 10.25 8.07
CA GLY A 6 -8.62 9.39 9.25
C GLY A 6 -8.52 7.89 8.94
N LYS A 7 -8.56 7.48 7.66
CA LYS A 7 -8.35 6.08 7.28
C LYS A 7 -6.88 5.69 7.52
N PRO A 8 -6.60 4.53 8.16
CA PRO A 8 -5.25 4.01 8.28
C PRO A 8 -4.57 3.89 6.91
N ALA A 9 -3.29 4.28 6.84
CA ALA A 9 -2.55 4.29 5.58
C ALA A 9 -2.53 2.91 4.90
N ILE A 10 -2.42 1.84 5.69
CA ILE A 10 -2.45 0.46 5.19
C ILE A 10 -3.78 0.11 4.51
N LEU A 11 -4.92 0.57 5.06
CA LEU A 11 -6.24 0.31 4.48
C LEU A 11 -6.42 1.11 3.19
N TYR A 12 -6.12 2.41 3.23
CA TYR A 12 -6.21 3.27 2.04
C TYR A 12 -5.38 2.71 0.88
N LYS A 13 -4.11 2.35 1.12
CA LYS A 13 -3.23 1.84 0.08
C LYS A 13 -3.67 0.46 -0.43
N SER A 14 -4.18 -0.40 0.45
CA SER A 14 -4.72 -1.71 0.04
C SER A 14 -5.95 -1.56 -0.85
N GLU A 15 -6.87 -0.65 -0.53
CA GLU A 15 -8.06 -0.38 -1.35
C GLU A 15 -7.68 0.10 -2.75
N ARG A 16 -6.71 1.01 -2.85
CA ARG A 16 -6.19 1.49 -4.15
C ARG A 16 -5.56 0.36 -4.96
N ARG A 17 -4.81 -0.55 -4.34
CA ARG A 17 -4.26 -1.74 -5.03
C ARG A 17 -5.36 -2.70 -5.48
N LEU A 18 -6.40 -2.88 -4.66
CA LEU A 18 -7.53 -3.72 -5.01
C LEU A 18 -8.35 -3.14 -6.17
N GLU A 19 -8.47 -1.82 -6.28
CA GLU A 19 -9.07 -1.18 -7.46
C GLU A 19 -8.30 -1.55 -8.73
N MET A 20 -6.97 -1.51 -8.69
CA MET A 20 -6.15 -1.95 -9.83
C MET A 20 -6.36 -3.45 -10.15
N GLU A 21 -6.44 -4.32 -9.15
CA GLU A 21 -6.74 -5.73 -9.37
C GLU A 21 -8.14 -5.94 -9.98
N LYS A 22 -9.14 -5.17 -9.53
CA LYS A 22 -10.52 -5.21 -10.08
C LYS A 22 -10.61 -4.71 -11.51
N GLU A 23 -9.71 -3.81 -11.91
CA GLU A 23 -9.55 -3.38 -13.30
C GLU A 23 -8.85 -4.43 -14.18
N GLY A 24 -8.42 -5.56 -13.59
CA GLY A 24 -7.78 -6.67 -14.31
C GLY A 24 -6.25 -6.60 -14.34
N TYR A 25 -5.64 -5.65 -13.64
CA TYR A 25 -4.18 -5.58 -13.54
C TYR A 25 -3.64 -6.59 -12.53
N ARG A 26 -2.39 -7.02 -12.76
CA ARG A 26 -1.62 -7.78 -11.77
C ARG A 26 -0.42 -6.98 -11.31
N ILE A 27 -0.34 -6.77 -10.00
CA ILE A 27 0.77 -6.02 -9.40
C ILE A 27 1.95 -6.98 -9.20
N HIS A 28 2.96 -6.85 -10.06
CA HIS A 28 4.18 -7.66 -9.97
C HIS A 28 5.15 -7.16 -8.89
N GLY A 29 5.23 -5.83 -8.70
CA GLY A 29 6.18 -5.18 -7.81
C GLY A 29 5.55 -4.06 -7.00
N SER A 30 5.94 -3.92 -5.74
CA SER A 30 5.66 -2.74 -4.91
C SER A 30 6.93 -2.31 -4.18
N SER A 31 7.17 -1.01 -4.09
CA SER A 31 8.28 -0.42 -3.34
C SER A 31 7.76 0.64 -2.40
N GLY A 32 8.22 0.61 -1.15
CA GLY A 32 7.75 1.52 -0.13
C GLY A 32 8.73 1.63 1.02
N ASP A 33 8.74 2.79 1.66
CA ASP A 33 9.60 3.08 2.81
C ASP A 33 8.92 2.77 4.15
N GLN A 34 7.61 2.50 4.15
CA GLN A 34 6.86 2.05 5.31
C GLN A 34 6.25 0.66 5.10
N TRP A 35 6.01 -0.07 6.20
CA TRP A 35 5.32 -1.36 6.10
C TRP A 35 3.86 -1.20 5.63
N SER A 36 3.23 -0.05 5.92
CA SER A 36 1.89 0.29 5.42
C SER A 36 1.82 0.43 3.89
N ASP A 37 2.94 0.63 3.19
CA ASP A 37 2.99 0.60 1.72
C ASP A 37 2.90 -0.81 1.14
N LEU A 38 3.39 -1.81 1.89
CA LEU A 38 3.73 -3.13 1.36
C LEU A 38 2.83 -4.25 1.89
N LEU A 39 2.15 -4.00 3.01
CA LEU A 39 1.27 -4.95 3.69
C LEU A 39 -0.21 -4.61 3.48
N GLY A 40 -1.09 -5.48 3.98
CA GLY A 40 -2.55 -5.39 3.85
C GLY A 40 -3.09 -6.41 2.87
N PHE A 41 -3.98 -6.00 1.97
CA PHE A 41 -4.50 -6.85 0.88
C PHE A 41 -4.08 -6.32 -0.50
N ALA A 42 -4.37 -7.08 -1.55
CA ALA A 42 -3.91 -6.80 -2.92
C ALA A 42 -2.39 -6.53 -2.97
N ILE A 43 -1.60 -7.41 -2.32
CA ILE A 43 -0.16 -7.26 -2.21
C ILE A 43 0.49 -7.64 -3.54
N ALA A 44 1.53 -6.90 -3.93
CA ALA A 44 2.34 -7.23 -5.09
C ALA A 44 2.97 -8.63 -4.99
N THR A 45 3.27 -9.24 -6.13
CA THR A 45 4.00 -10.52 -6.17
C THR A 45 5.35 -10.43 -5.45
N ARG A 46 6.02 -9.27 -5.54
CA ARG A 46 7.24 -8.98 -4.78
C ARG A 46 7.22 -7.56 -4.24
N SER A 47 7.52 -7.42 -2.95
CA SER A 47 7.59 -6.13 -2.26
C SER A 47 9.03 -5.80 -1.84
N PHE A 48 9.41 -4.54 -1.93
CA PHE A 48 10.75 -4.04 -1.62
C PHE A 48 10.66 -2.92 -0.57
N LYS A 49 11.18 -3.19 0.63
CA LYS A 49 11.21 -2.24 1.74
C LYS A 49 12.44 -1.35 1.66
N LEU A 50 12.21 -0.05 1.54
CA LEU A 50 13.26 0.97 1.57
C LEU A 50 13.49 1.43 3.02
N PRO A 51 14.74 1.75 3.41
CA PRO A 51 15.03 2.30 4.73
C PRO A 51 14.53 3.75 4.84
N ASN A 52 13.83 4.07 5.92
CA ASN A 52 13.50 5.44 6.30
C ASN A 52 13.60 5.57 7.84
N PRO A 53 14.66 6.20 8.37
CA PRO A 53 14.86 6.36 9.81
C PRO A 53 14.11 7.56 10.41
N MET A 54 13.48 8.41 9.58
CA MET A 54 12.94 9.71 10.03
C MET A 54 11.61 9.59 10.78
N TYR A 55 10.75 8.64 10.39
CA TYR A 55 9.44 8.45 11.00
C TYR A 55 8.88 7.06 10.69
N TYR A 56 7.84 6.67 11.43
CA TYR A 56 7.09 5.44 11.21
C TYR A 56 5.60 5.75 11.08
N ILE A 57 4.95 5.14 10.10
CA ILE A 57 3.49 5.18 9.96
C ILE A 57 2.96 3.82 10.40
N PRO A 58 2.22 3.75 11.53
CA PRO A 58 1.57 2.52 11.99
C PRO A 58 0.57 1.93 10.99
#